data_AF-A0A564Q5U4-F1
#
_entry.id   AF-A0A564Q5U4-F1
#
_cell.length_a   1.000
_cell.length_b   1.000
_cell.length_c   1.000
_cell.angle_alpha   90.00
_cell.angle_beta   90.00
_cell.angle_gamma   90.00
#
_symmetry.space_group_name_H-M   'P 1'
#
loop_
_entity.id
_entity.type
_entity.pdbx_description
1 polymer ?
#
loop_
_entity_poly.entity_id
_entity_poly.type
_entity_poly.pdbx_seq_one_letter_code
_entity_poly.pdbx_strand_id
1 'polypeptide(L)'
;MGVTSDSNNKNLLLEDVKRWGNFVLKEAKEEIGRFYPEENGDIPVGYIWARTIPCQNPTCGVHDFRRGTQNGTFCCADIPLMRQFWLAKKDKKKVSLFPYIDDRKVKFKVVGDRYEPLPDNFKPEDGTVSRAIATCLCVVRWWMRIRREDCFEKEKLRRGWLR
;
A
#
# COMPACT_ATOMS: atom_id res chain seq x y z
N MET A 1 -5.22 -33.54 -50.24
CA MET A 1 -6.10 -34.18 -49.22
C MET A 1 -6.13 -33.25 -48.02
N GLY A 2 -7.22 -32.49 -47.89
CA GLY A 2 -7.39 -31.49 -46.84
C GLY A 2 -7.78 -32.15 -45.53
N VAL A 3 -7.17 -31.69 -44.44
CA VAL A 3 -7.66 -31.95 -43.08
C VAL A 3 -8.56 -30.78 -42.71
N THR A 4 -9.87 -31.00 -42.78
CA THR A 4 -10.87 -30.10 -42.19
C THR A 4 -10.81 -30.28 -40.68
N SER A 5 -10.20 -29.33 -39.96
CA SER A 5 -10.30 -29.28 -38.51
C SER A 5 -11.69 -28.75 -38.15
N ASP A 6 -12.56 -29.65 -37.71
CA ASP A 6 -13.93 -29.35 -37.30
C ASP A 6 -14.00 -28.26 -36.22
N SER A 7 -14.62 -27.16 -36.61
CA SER A 7 -14.99 -26.02 -35.80
C SER A 7 -16.30 -26.29 -35.04
N ASN A 8 -16.32 -27.01 -33.91
CA ASN A 8 -17.38 -26.82 -32.88
C ASN A 8 -17.24 -27.56 -31.54
N ASN A 9 -16.05 -27.84 -31.00
CA ASN A 9 -15.99 -28.40 -29.63
C ASN A 9 -16.08 -27.28 -28.58
N LYS A 10 -17.29 -26.79 -28.33
CA LYS A 10 -17.58 -25.89 -27.20
C LYS A 10 -17.38 -26.67 -25.91
N ASN A 11 -16.30 -26.37 -25.19
CA ASN A 11 -16.08 -26.92 -23.86
C ASN A 11 -17.13 -26.36 -22.89
N LEU A 12 -18.20 -27.13 -22.61
CA LEU A 12 -19.29 -26.74 -21.70
C LEU A 12 -18.77 -26.24 -20.34
N LEU A 13 -17.80 -26.95 -19.76
CA LEU A 13 -17.13 -26.54 -18.51
C LEU A 13 -16.54 -25.13 -18.59
N LEU A 14 -15.90 -24.79 -19.71
CA LEU A 14 -15.29 -23.47 -19.89
C LEU A 14 -16.36 -22.37 -20.00
N GLU A 15 -17.47 -22.67 -20.67
CA GLU A 15 -18.60 -21.74 -20.79
C GLU A 15 -19.31 -21.52 -19.45
N ASP A 16 -19.52 -22.58 -18.68
CA ASP A 16 -20.13 -22.51 -17.34
C ASP A 16 -19.23 -21.74 -16.35
N VAL A 17 -17.92 -22.00 -16.34
CA VAL A 17 -16.97 -21.26 -15.50
C VAL A 17 -16.99 -19.76 -15.85
N LYS A 18 -17.05 -19.40 -17.14
CA LYS A 18 -17.17 -17.99 -17.55
C LYS A 18 -18.50 -17.38 -17.10
N ARG A 19 -19.60 -18.10 -17.27
CA ARG A 19 -20.94 -17.65 -16.87
C ARG A 19 -21.00 -17.36 -15.37
N TRP A 20 -20.57 -18.32 -14.55
CA TRP A 20 -20.56 -18.16 -13.09
C TRP A 20 -19.55 -17.10 -12.62
N GLY A 21 -18.37 -17.04 -13.25
CA GLY A 21 -17.39 -15.99 -12.96
C GLY A 21 -17.94 -14.58 -13.23
N ASN A 22 -18.65 -14.39 -14.32
CA ASN A 22 -19.30 -13.12 -14.65
C ASN A 22 -20.46 -12.79 -13.69
N PHE A 23 -21.24 -13.80 -13.30
CA PHE A 23 -22.30 -13.64 -12.31
C PHE A 23 -21.73 -13.14 -10.97
N VAL A 24 -20.75 -13.87 -10.40
CA VAL A 24 -20.10 -13.49 -9.13
C VAL A 24 -19.45 -12.11 -9.23
N LEU A 25 -18.80 -11.79 -10.35
CA LEU A 25 -18.19 -10.48 -10.55
C LEU A 25 -19.24 -9.35 -10.56
N LYS A 26 -20.40 -9.58 -11.17
CA LYS A 26 -21.48 -8.60 -11.21
C LYS A 26 -22.06 -8.35 -9.80
N GLU A 27 -22.43 -9.42 -9.10
CA GLU A 27 -22.98 -9.33 -7.74
C GLU A 27 -21.99 -8.65 -6.78
N ALA A 28 -20.70 -9.04 -6.83
CA ALA A 28 -19.67 -8.42 -6.01
C ALA A 28 -19.50 -6.92 -6.33
N LYS A 29 -19.56 -6.52 -7.60
CA LYS A 29 -19.49 -5.10 -7.97
C LYS A 29 -20.69 -4.31 -7.44
N GLU A 30 -21.88 -4.89 -7.44
CA GLU A 30 -23.10 -4.23 -6.97
C GLU A 30 -23.09 -4.07 -5.44
N GLU A 31 -22.68 -5.11 -4.69
CA GLU A 31 -22.68 -5.07 -3.23
C GLU A 31 -21.56 -4.22 -2.63
N ILE A 32 -20.32 -4.41 -3.11
CA ILE A 32 -19.12 -3.82 -2.46
C ILE A 32 -18.39 -2.80 -3.34
N GLY A 33 -18.81 -2.59 -4.59
CA GLY A 33 -18.13 -1.68 -5.52
C GLY A 33 -18.05 -0.23 -5.01
N ARG A 34 -19.03 0.23 -4.23
CA ARG A 34 -19.02 1.56 -3.60
C ARG A 34 -17.80 1.81 -2.69
N PHE A 35 -17.20 0.76 -2.14
CA PHE A 35 -16.03 0.88 -1.25
C PHE A 35 -14.70 0.92 -2.02
N TYR A 36 -14.74 0.60 -3.32
CA TYR A 36 -13.58 0.47 -4.19
C TYR A 36 -13.78 1.26 -5.49
N PRO A 37 -13.91 2.60 -5.41
CA PRO A 37 -14.20 3.43 -6.57
C PRO A 37 -13.06 3.38 -7.59
N GLU A 38 -13.44 3.43 -8.87
CA GLU A 38 -12.52 3.69 -9.97
C GLU A 38 -12.05 5.17 -9.86
N GLU A 39 -10.75 5.41 -9.93
CA GLU A 39 -10.20 6.78 -9.88
C GLU A 39 -9.46 7.09 -11.17
N ASN A 40 -9.82 8.19 -11.82
CA ASN A 40 -9.20 8.66 -13.07
C ASN A 40 -9.26 7.59 -14.19
N GLY A 41 -10.31 6.78 -14.24
CA GLY A 41 -10.46 5.69 -15.22
C GLY A 41 -9.58 4.46 -14.96
N ASP A 42 -8.79 4.45 -13.88
CA ASP A 42 -7.99 3.31 -13.48
C ASP A 42 -8.74 2.43 -12.46
N ILE A 43 -8.80 1.14 -12.76
CA ILE A 43 -9.31 0.14 -11.83
C ILE A 43 -8.20 -0.23 -10.83
N PRO A 44 -8.40 -0.04 -9.52
CA PRO A 44 -7.45 -0.50 -8.52
C PRO A 44 -7.25 -2.01 -8.59
N VAL A 45 -6.01 -2.49 -8.39
CA VAL A 45 -5.73 -3.93 -8.29
C VAL A 45 -5.73 -4.41 -6.86
N GLY A 46 -5.45 -3.52 -5.92
CA GLY A 46 -5.42 -3.87 -4.52
C GLY A 46 -5.36 -2.65 -3.64
N TYR A 47 -5.58 -2.89 -2.36
CA TYR A 47 -5.40 -1.93 -1.30
C TYR A 47 -4.44 -2.54 -0.29
N ILE A 48 -3.52 -1.75 0.22
CA ILE A 48 -2.65 -2.17 1.31
C ILE A 48 -3.25 -1.61 2.59
N TRP A 49 -3.44 -2.49 3.55
CA TRP A 49 -3.84 -2.10 4.89
C TRP A 49 -2.68 -2.37 5.85
N ALA A 50 -2.28 -1.33 6.57
CA ALA A 50 -1.38 -1.41 7.71
C ALA A 50 -2.12 -0.89 8.95
N ARG A 51 -1.91 -1.55 10.09
CA ARG A 51 -2.33 -0.98 11.38
C ARG A 51 -1.46 0.23 11.69
N THR A 52 -2.03 1.31 12.22
CA THR A 52 -1.25 2.46 12.65
C THR A 52 -1.16 2.54 14.16
N ILE A 53 -0.07 3.12 14.68
CA ILE A 53 0.02 3.56 16.07
C ILE A 53 0.37 5.04 16.11
N PRO A 54 -0.17 5.81 17.08
CA PRO A 54 0.26 7.18 17.27
C PRO A 54 1.71 7.21 17.74
N CYS A 55 2.52 8.10 17.16
CA CYS A 55 3.91 8.29 17.60
C CYS A 55 3.96 8.73 19.06
N GLN A 56 4.63 7.95 19.92
CA GLN A 56 4.76 8.26 21.35
C GLN A 56 5.94 9.20 21.67
N ASN A 57 6.66 9.68 20.65
CA ASN A 57 7.83 10.50 20.85
C ASN A 57 7.41 11.93 21.25
N PRO A 58 7.78 12.43 22.45
CA PRO A 58 7.37 13.76 22.87
C PRO A 58 7.87 14.84 21.93
N THR A 59 9.05 14.70 21.29
CA THR A 59 9.53 15.70 20.33
C THR A 59 8.74 15.71 19.01
N CYS A 60 8.02 14.63 18.68
CA CYS A 60 7.06 14.62 17.57
C CYS A 60 5.73 15.31 17.93
N GLY A 61 5.37 15.37 19.22
CA GLY A 61 4.10 15.87 19.74
C GLY A 61 4.14 17.21 20.51
N VAL A 62 5.29 17.86 20.68
CA VAL A 62 5.36 19.12 21.42
C VAL A 62 5.14 20.31 20.48
N HIS A 63 3.88 20.67 20.32
CA HIS A 63 3.49 22.08 20.26
C HIS A 63 3.44 22.61 21.70
N ASP A 64 4.55 23.14 22.20
CA ASP A 64 4.45 24.10 23.28
C ASP A 64 4.05 25.44 22.65
N PHE A 65 2.74 25.73 22.68
CA PHE A 65 2.16 27.00 22.27
C PHE A 65 2.81 28.21 22.99
N ARG A 66 3.55 28.00 24.10
CA ARG A 66 4.20 29.09 24.87
C ARG A 66 5.54 29.58 24.33
N ARG A 67 6.12 28.95 23.30
CA ARG A 67 7.32 29.49 22.64
C ARG A 67 7.06 29.59 21.15
N GLY A 68 6.86 30.82 20.68
CA GLY A 68 6.73 31.19 19.26
C GLY A 68 8.01 30.93 18.45
N THR A 69 8.46 29.68 18.38
CA THR A 69 9.50 29.24 17.45
C THR A 69 8.82 28.63 16.23
N GLN A 70 8.75 29.43 15.16
CA GLN A 70 8.13 29.07 13.88
C GLN A 70 8.78 27.90 13.11
N ASN A 71 9.85 27.27 13.61
CA ASN A 71 10.68 26.36 12.78
C ASN A 71 10.98 25.02 13.46
N GLY A 72 9.95 24.33 13.96
CA GLY A 72 10.04 22.93 14.38
C GLY A 72 9.21 22.05 13.45
N THR A 73 9.84 21.10 12.75
CA THR A 73 9.15 20.10 11.91
C THR A 73 8.26 19.25 12.79
N PHE A 74 6.99 19.64 12.80
CA PHE A 74 5.92 19.05 13.59
C PHE A 74 5.43 17.78 12.89
N CYS A 75 5.55 16.61 13.52
CA CYS A 75 5.10 15.37 12.90
C CYS A 75 4.33 14.49 13.88
N CYS A 76 3.02 14.74 14.00
CA CYS A 76 2.07 13.80 14.59
C CYS A 76 1.57 12.82 13.53
N ALA A 77 2.48 12.10 12.87
CA ALA A 77 2.09 11.14 11.87
C ALA A 77 1.88 9.76 12.52
N ASP A 78 0.72 9.17 12.26
CA ASP A 78 0.43 7.78 12.55
C ASP A 78 1.50 6.89 11.92
N ILE A 79 2.11 6.01 12.72
CA ILE A 79 3.18 5.12 12.25
C ILE A 79 2.53 3.85 11.69
N PRO A 80 2.56 3.63 10.36
CA PRO A 80 2.01 2.43 9.75
C PRO A 80 2.90 1.24 10.09
N LEU A 81 2.38 0.22 10.76
CA LEU A 81 3.12 -0.96 11.21
C LEU A 81 3.36 -1.93 10.04
N MET A 82 4.45 -1.73 9.31
CA MET A 82 4.85 -2.54 8.17
C MET A 82 6.17 -3.25 8.46
N ARG A 83 6.25 -4.54 8.14
CA ARG A 83 7.48 -5.34 8.30
C ARG A 83 8.49 -5.08 7.18
N GLN A 84 8.00 -4.74 5.98
CA GLN A 84 8.79 -4.44 4.79
C GLN A 84 7.96 -3.56 3.86
N PHE A 85 8.62 -2.86 2.95
CA PHE A 85 8.00 -2.01 1.95
C PHE A 85 8.00 -2.61 0.53
N TRP A 86 8.65 -3.75 0.32
CA TRP A 86 8.59 -4.47 -0.95
C TRP A 86 7.15 -4.85 -1.33
N LEU A 87 6.69 -4.41 -2.50
CA LEU A 87 5.46 -4.90 -3.13
C LEU A 87 5.76 -6.10 -4.04
N ALA A 88 6.87 -6.04 -4.75
CA ALA A 88 7.39 -7.13 -5.55
C ALA A 88 8.92 -7.11 -5.52
N LYS A 89 9.53 -8.23 -5.12
CA LYS A 89 10.98 -8.42 -5.12
C LYS A 89 11.31 -9.67 -5.95
N LYS A 90 11.40 -9.50 -7.26
CA LYS A 90 11.82 -10.53 -8.23
C LYS A 90 12.99 -10.00 -9.06
N ASP A 91 13.78 -10.89 -9.67
CA ASP A 91 14.98 -10.50 -10.43
C ASP A 91 14.69 -9.49 -11.53
N LYS A 92 13.58 -9.70 -12.25
CA LYS A 92 13.12 -8.86 -13.36
C LYS A 92 12.14 -7.75 -12.94
N LYS A 93 11.78 -7.66 -11.66
CA LYS A 93 10.78 -6.71 -11.18
C LYS A 93 10.98 -6.39 -9.71
N LYS A 94 11.45 -5.17 -9.46
CA LYS A 94 11.66 -4.63 -8.11
C LYS A 94 10.80 -3.39 -7.95
N VAL A 95 9.71 -3.52 -7.20
CA VAL A 95 8.75 -2.44 -6.94
C VAL A 95 8.53 -2.36 -5.44
N SER A 96 8.68 -1.17 -4.88
CA SER A 96 8.57 -0.91 -3.45
C SER A 96 7.63 0.26 -3.18
N LEU A 97 6.96 0.20 -2.03
CA LEU A 97 6.31 1.34 -1.42
C LEU A 97 7.39 2.24 -0.81
N PHE A 98 7.28 3.55 -0.96
CA PHE A 98 8.19 4.53 -0.35
C PHE A 98 7.37 5.50 0.50
N PRO A 99 7.54 5.49 1.83
CA PRO A 99 6.88 6.44 2.71
C PRO A 99 7.54 7.81 2.60
N TYR A 100 6.73 8.86 2.56
CA TYR A 100 7.17 10.25 2.70
C TYR A 100 6.20 11.01 3.61
N ILE A 101 6.67 12.12 4.16
CA ILE A 101 5.86 12.95 5.06
C ILE A 101 5.36 14.13 4.26
N ASP A 102 4.04 14.30 4.25
CA ASP A 102 3.38 15.45 3.65
C ASP A 102 2.21 15.87 4.54
N ASP A 103 2.12 17.18 4.79
CA ASP A 103 1.14 17.77 5.71
C ASP A 103 0.98 17.00 7.03
N ARG A 104 2.11 16.64 7.66
CA ARG A 104 2.19 15.93 8.96
C ARG A 104 1.62 14.51 8.94
N LYS A 105 1.31 13.95 7.77
CA LYS A 105 0.86 12.56 7.59
C LYS A 105 1.90 11.76 6.81
N VAL A 106 1.96 10.45 7.09
CA VAL A 106 2.72 9.53 6.25
C VAL A 106 1.89 9.25 5.02
N LYS A 107 2.39 9.63 3.85
CA LYS A 107 1.86 9.23 2.56
C LYS A 107 2.81 8.25 1.90
N PHE A 108 2.32 7.51 0.93
CA PHE A 108 3.18 6.62 0.18
C PHE A 108 3.14 6.93 -1.30
N LYS A 109 4.30 6.74 -1.92
CA LYS A 109 4.43 6.63 -3.37
C LYS A 109 5.02 5.29 -3.67
N VAL A 110 4.85 4.81 -4.89
CA VAL A 110 5.44 3.54 -5.27
C VAL A 110 6.57 3.80 -6.26
N VAL A 111 7.69 3.14 -6.00
CA VAL A 111 9.01 3.36 -6.63
C VAL A 111 9.57 2.04 -7.13
N GLY A 112 10.50 2.10 -8.08
CA GLY A 112 11.20 0.95 -8.65
C GLY A 112 10.97 0.81 -10.14
N ASP A 113 11.03 -0.43 -10.62
CA ASP A 113 10.96 -0.75 -12.04
C ASP A 113 9.64 -0.27 -12.67
N ARG A 114 9.75 0.46 -13.80
CA ARG A 114 8.65 1.16 -14.52
C ARG A 114 8.05 2.37 -13.79
N TYR A 115 8.66 2.82 -12.69
CA TYR A 115 8.21 3.93 -11.87
C TYR A 115 9.36 4.88 -11.53
N GLU A 116 9.14 5.76 -10.56
CA GLU A 116 10.21 6.60 -10.01
C GLU A 116 11.35 5.73 -9.48
N PRO A 117 12.61 6.15 -9.69
CA PRO A 117 13.76 5.37 -9.24
C PRO A 117 13.76 5.19 -7.72
N LEU A 118 14.29 4.06 -7.28
CA LEU A 118 14.46 3.79 -5.85
C LEU A 118 15.49 4.78 -5.27
N PRO A 119 15.19 5.52 -4.19
CA PRO A 119 16.17 6.41 -3.57
C PRO A 119 17.36 5.63 -3.01
N ASP A 120 18.59 6.12 -3.19
CA ASP A 120 19.82 5.39 -2.83
C ASP A 120 19.90 4.99 -1.34
N ASN A 121 19.39 5.85 -0.45
CA ASN A 121 19.40 5.61 0.99
C ASN A 121 18.17 4.85 1.50
N PHE A 122 17.30 4.37 0.62
CA PHE A 122 16.09 3.65 1.01
C PHE A 122 16.29 2.14 0.93
N LYS A 123 16.08 1.46 2.06
CA LYS A 123 16.12 0.00 2.15
C LYS A 123 14.71 -0.53 2.36
N PRO A 124 14.07 -1.09 1.32
CA PRO A 124 12.69 -1.59 1.45
C PRO A 124 12.53 -2.80 2.38
N GLU A 125 13.62 -3.48 2.72
CA GLU A 125 13.65 -4.53 3.75
C GLU A 125 13.35 -3.97 5.14
N ASP A 126 13.73 -2.71 5.39
CA ASP A 126 13.62 -2.06 6.68
C ASP A 126 12.24 -1.41 6.80
N GLY A 127 11.24 -2.22 7.19
CA GLY A 127 9.92 -1.73 7.56
C GLY A 127 9.93 -0.88 8.83
N THR A 128 8.80 -0.28 9.17
CA THR A 128 8.65 0.49 10.42
C THR A 128 8.65 -0.38 11.67
N VAL A 129 8.43 -1.70 11.56
CA VAL A 129 8.39 -2.62 12.71
C VAL A 129 9.42 -3.73 12.58
N SER A 130 10.22 -3.88 13.63
CA SER A 130 11.14 -5.01 13.80
C SER A 130 11.14 -5.46 15.26
N ARG A 131 11.00 -6.77 15.51
CA ARG A 131 11.04 -7.36 16.88
C ARG A 131 10.12 -6.66 17.90
N ALA A 132 8.91 -6.31 17.48
CA ALA A 132 7.92 -5.56 18.28
C ALA A 132 8.36 -4.13 18.69
N ILE A 133 9.36 -3.59 18.01
CA ILE A 133 9.80 -2.20 18.12
C ILE A 133 9.33 -1.46 16.89
N ALA A 134 8.57 -0.39 17.09
CA ALA A 134 8.15 0.51 16.03
C ALA A 134 9.13 1.69 15.91
N THR A 135 9.49 2.04 14.68
CA THR A 135 10.36 3.16 14.34
C THR A 135 9.54 4.25 13.66
N CYS A 136 9.63 5.47 14.18
CA CYS A 136 8.99 6.62 13.56
C CYS A 136 9.73 7.02 12.27
N LEU A 137 8.98 7.29 11.21
CA LEU A 137 9.53 7.75 9.92
C LEU A 137 10.00 9.21 9.94
N CYS A 138 9.60 9.98 10.96
CA CYS A 138 9.85 11.43 11.06
C CYS A 138 11.19 11.77 11.71
N VAL A 139 11.71 10.90 12.56
CA VAL A 139 12.95 11.13 13.29
C VAL A 139 13.87 9.96 13.02
N VAL A 140 14.98 10.25 12.34
CA VAL A 140 16.09 9.31 12.24
C VAL A 140 16.60 9.02 13.66
N ARG A 141 16.13 7.89 14.24
CA ARG A 141 16.69 7.14 15.38
C ARG A 141 16.10 7.42 16.79
N TRP A 142 14.97 6.78 17.13
CA TRP A 142 14.58 6.39 18.50
C TRP A 142 13.77 5.08 18.49
N TRP A 143 13.95 4.22 19.51
CA TRP A 143 13.37 2.87 19.62
C TRP A 143 12.16 2.87 20.58
N MET A 144 11.00 2.33 20.19
CA MET A 144 9.78 2.25 21.03
C MET A 144 9.10 0.87 21.02
N ARG A 145 8.60 0.42 22.17
CA ARG A 145 7.90 -0.87 22.36
C ARG A 145 6.39 -0.71 22.14
N ILE A 146 5.80 -1.54 21.27
CA ILE A 146 4.40 -1.44 20.82
C ILE A 146 3.42 -1.82 21.95
N ARG A 147 2.43 -0.97 22.27
CA ARG A 147 1.20 -1.31 23.00
C ARG A 147 -0.02 -1.18 22.08
N ARG A 148 -1.03 -2.01 22.33
CA ARG A 148 -2.10 -2.39 21.39
C ARG A 148 -3.32 -1.51 21.59
N GLU A 149 -3.56 -0.57 20.66
CA GLU A 149 -4.84 0.11 20.41
C GLU A 149 -4.76 0.73 19.00
N ASP A 150 -5.70 0.36 18.13
CA ASP A 150 -5.61 0.47 16.67
C ASP A 150 -6.29 1.75 16.12
N CYS A 151 -5.70 2.38 15.09
CA CYS A 151 -6.38 3.35 14.22
C CYS A 151 -6.12 3.03 12.72
N PHE A 152 -6.94 3.58 11.82
CA PHE A 152 -7.23 3.05 10.46
C PHE A 152 -6.80 4.00 9.33
N GLU A 153 -6.04 3.52 8.33
CA GLU A 153 -5.77 4.27 7.08
C GLU A 153 -5.64 3.33 5.85
N LYS A 154 -6.12 3.76 4.67
CA LYS A 154 -6.21 2.97 3.41
C LYS A 154 -5.27 3.53 2.32
N GLU A 155 -4.38 2.72 1.78
CA GLU A 155 -3.53 3.08 0.60
C GLU A 155 -3.91 2.24 -0.64
N LYS A 156 -3.92 2.83 -1.85
CA LYS A 156 -4.46 2.26 -3.11
C LYS A 156 -3.36 1.84 -4.10
N LEU A 157 -3.46 0.65 -4.70
CA LEU A 157 -2.58 0.14 -5.78
C LEU A 157 -3.32 0.10 -7.12
N ARG A 158 -2.73 0.58 -8.23
CA ARG A 158 -3.32 0.59 -9.58
C ARG A 158 -2.88 -0.60 -10.48
N ARG A 159 -3.44 -0.72 -11.70
CA ARG A 159 -3.19 -1.83 -12.65
C ARG A 159 -1.79 -1.92 -13.26
N GLY A 160 -1.03 -0.83 -13.30
CA GLY A 160 0.36 -0.88 -13.78
C GLY A 160 1.32 -1.60 -12.84
N TRP A 161 1.00 -1.67 -11.54
CA TRP A 161 1.98 -1.97 -10.49
C TRP A 161 2.29 -3.47 -10.35
N LEU A 162 1.37 -4.35 -10.77
CA LEU A 162 1.45 -5.80 -10.56
C LEU A 162 1.80 -6.62 -11.84
N ARG A 163 1.70 -6.02 -13.04
CA ARG A 163 2.18 -6.62 -14.30
C ARG A 163 3.61 -6.27 -14.67
#